data_AF-A0A1J5DEI0-F1
#
_entry.id   AF-A0A1J5DEI0-F1
#
_cell.length_a   1.000
_cell.length_b   1.000
_cell.length_c   1.000
_cell.angle_alpha   90.00
_cell.angle_beta   90.00
_cell.angle_gamma   90.00
#
_symmetry.space_group_name_H-M   'P 1'
#
loop_
_entity.id
_entity.type
_entity.pdbx_description
1 polymer ?
#
loop_
_entity_poly.entity_id
_entity_poly.type
_entity_poly.pdbx_seq_one_letter_code
_entity_poly.pdbx_strand_id
1 'polypeptide(L)' 'MLVQAYSFSSAPIAHNKIMVIDRECVITGSFNFTKAAEEKNAENILVIRGDPDLTSKYIGNFDWHLRHSDLYQGRDG' A
#
# COMPACT_ATOMS: atom_id res chain seq x y z
N MET A 1 -14.39 13.27 -5.59
CA MET A 1 -13.76 12.13 -4.90
C MET A 1 -12.80 12.70 -3.87
N LEU A 2 -12.99 12.39 -2.59
CA LEU A 2 -12.04 12.79 -1.54
C LEU A 2 -10.97 11.70 -1.45
N VAL A 3 -9.71 12.09 -1.54
CA VAL A 3 -8.56 11.20 -1.28
C VAL A 3 -8.15 11.43 0.16
N GLN A 4 -8.11 10.37 0.96
CA GLN A 4 -7.60 10.41 2.33
C GLN A 4 -6.21 9.79 2.36
N ALA A 5 -5.30 10.45 3.07
CA ALA A 5 -3.98 9.92 3.36
C ALA A 5 -3.90 9.59 4.84
N TYR A 6 -3.14 8.56 5.19
CA TYR A 6 -2.96 8.10 6.56
C TYR A 6 -1.47 7.89 6.84
N SER A 7 -1.04 8.13 8.08
CA SER A 7 0.34 7.93 8.53
C SER A 7 0.41 6.96 9.69
N PHE A 8 1.51 6.22 9.79
CA PHE A 8 1.78 5.29 10.87
C PHE A 8 2.83 5.90 11.81
N SER A 9 2.38 6.54 12.89
CA SER A 9 3.26 7.22 13.85
C SER A 9 3.94 6.25 14.84
N SER A 10 3.31 5.10 15.09
CA SER A 10 3.73 4.12 16.10
C SER A 10 4.55 2.93 15.55
N ALA A 11 4.61 2.77 14.23
CA ALA A 11 5.34 1.68 13.58
C ALA A 11 6.75 2.15 13.16
N PRO A 12 7.83 1.43 13.53
CA PRO A 12 9.19 1.84 13.19
C PRO A 12 9.42 1.97 11.68
N ILE A 13 8.87 1.05 10.88
CA ILE A 13 8.95 1.06 9.41
C ILE A 13 7.71 0.36 8.83
N ALA A 14 6.88 1.08 8.07
CA ALA A 14 5.86 0.47 7.23
C ALA A 14 6.48 0.10 5.86
N HIS A 15 6.74 -1.19 5.61
CA HIS A 15 7.52 -1.65 4.44
C HIS A 15 6.68 -2.32 3.34
N ASN A 16 5.36 -2.43 3.51
CA ASN A 16 4.47 -2.99 2.50
C ASN A 16 4.28 -1.99 1.36
N LYS A 17 4.59 -2.38 0.12
CA LYS A 17 4.23 -1.63 -1.08
C LYS A 17 3.07 -2.34 -1.74
N ILE A 18 1.87 -1.84 -1.46
CA ILE A 18 0.62 -2.47 -1.88
C ILE A 18 -0.34 -1.42 -2.42
N MET A 19 -1.08 -1.78 -3.46
CA MET A 19 -2.24 -1.06 -3.96
C MET A 19 -3.42 -2.02 -4.07
N VAL A 20 -4.54 -1.66 -3.45
CA VAL A 20 -5.81 -2.40 -3.54
C VAL A 20 -6.74 -1.60 -4.43
N ILE A 21 -7.25 -2.22 -5.51
CA ILE A 21 -8.17 -1.59 -6.47
C ILE A 21 -9.49 -2.35 -6.39
N ASP A 22 -10.57 -1.61 -6.12
CA ASP A 22 -11.96 -2.09 -6.02
C ASP A 22 -12.17 -3.28 -5.08
N ARG A 23 -11.22 -3.54 -4.17
CA ARG A 23 -11.17 -4.72 -3.30
C ARG A 23 -11.16 -6.07 -4.06
N GLU A 24 -10.77 -6.06 -5.32
CA GLU A 24 -10.72 -7.26 -6.19
C GLU A 24 -9.33 -7.51 -6.80
N CYS A 25 -8.52 -6.45 -6.92
CA CYS A 25 -7.17 -6.51 -7.45
C CYS A 25 -6.16 -6.01 -6.43
N VAL A 26 -5.05 -6.73 -6.30
CA VAL A 26 -3.90 -6.31 -5.48
C VAL A 26 -2.68 -6.18 -6.38
N ILE A 27 -2.02 -5.03 -6.32
CA ILE A 27 -0.69 -4.81 -6.89
C ILE A 27 0.30 -4.76 -5.73
N THR A 28 1.36 -5.55 -5.80
CA THR A 28 2.40 -5.61 -4.77
C THR A 28 3.75 -5.93 -5.39
N GLY A 29 4.84 -5.81 -4.63
CA GLY A 29 6.16 -6.21 -5.08
C GLY A 29 7.27 -5.52 -4.29
N SER A 30 8.46 -5.47 -4.88
CA SER A 30 9.59 -4.71 -4.31
C SER A 30 9.52 -3.22 -4.67
N PHE A 31 8.75 -2.87 -5.72
CA PHE A 31 8.63 -1.52 -6.26
C PHE A 31 8.16 -0.50 -5.20
N ASN A 32 9.04 0.44 -4.86
CA ASN A 32 8.68 1.62 -4.06
C ASN A 32 8.08 2.70 -4.96
N PHE A 33 7.09 3.46 -4.48
CA PHE A 33 6.54 4.61 -5.23
C PHE A 33 7.48 5.83 -5.20
N THR A 34 8.69 5.66 -5.75
CA THR A 34 9.74 6.68 -5.80
C THR A 34 10.40 6.70 -7.18
N LYS A 35 10.94 7.86 -7.57
CA LYS A 35 11.61 8.02 -8.86
C LYS A 35 12.80 7.08 -9.07
N ALA A 36 13.52 6.74 -8.01
CA ALA A 36 14.65 5.82 -8.09
C ALA A 36 14.21 4.38 -8.42
N ALA A 37 13.07 3.93 -7.86
CA ALA A 37 12.51 2.63 -8.16
C ALA A 37 12.03 2.51 -9.62
N GLU A 38 11.54 3.61 -10.19
CA GLU A 38 11.10 3.68 -11.59
C GLU A 38 12.26 3.66 -12.59
N GLU A 39 13.32 4.45 -12.35
CA GLU A 39 14.35 4.70 -13.37
C GLU A 39 15.62 3.87 -13.21
N LYS A 40 15.91 3.34 -12.01
CA LYS A 40 17.26 2.82 -11.68
C LYS A 40 17.27 1.42 -11.11
N ASN A 41 16.22 1.01 -10.40
CA ASN A 41 16.20 -0.28 -9.74
C ASN A 41 15.52 -1.35 -10.60
N ALA A 42 16.05 -2.56 -10.58
CA ALA A 42 15.34 -3.73 -11.08
C ALA A 42 14.31 -4.16 -10.02
N GLU A 43 13.13 -3.57 -10.06
CA GLU A 43 12.03 -3.86 -9.15
C GLU A 43 11.04 -4.84 -9.79
N ASN A 44 10.43 -5.70 -8.97
CA ASN A 44 9.36 -6.59 -9.41
C ASN A 44 7.98 -6.03 -9.05
N ILE A 45 7.01 -6.22 -9.94
CA ILE A 45 5.60 -5.94 -9.73
C ILE A 45 4.81 -7.23 -9.97
N LEU A 46 3.92 -7.55 -9.04
CA LEU A 46 2.94 -8.61 -9.15
C LEU A 46 1.55 -7.99 -9.18
N VAL A 47 0.73 -8.45 -10.12
CA VAL A 47 -0.70 -8.09 -10.22
C VAL A 47 -1.51 -9.35 -9.93
N ILE A 48 -2.22 -9.35 -8.80
CA ILE A 48 -3.05 -10.46 -8.34
C ILE A 48 -4.51 -10.14 -8.66
N ARG A 49 -5.14 -10.99 -9.49
CA ARG A 49 -6.56 -10.92 -9.89
C ARG A 49 -7.09 -12.34 -10.09
N GLY A 50 -8.39 -12.54 -9.86
CA GLY A 50 -9.03 -13.85 -10.05
C GLY A 50 -8.72 -14.89 -8.97
N ASP A 51 -8.05 -14.49 -7.88
CA ASP A 51 -7.80 -15.30 -6.69
C ASP A 51 -8.37 -14.59 -5.45
N PRO A 52 -9.65 -14.82 -5.12
CA PRO A 52 -10.31 -14.15 -3.99
C PRO A 52 -9.69 -14.49 -2.63
N ASP A 53 -9.18 -15.70 -2.46
CA ASP A 53 -8.60 -16.17 -1.21
C ASP A 53 -7.27 -15.45 -0.92
N LEU A 54 -6.42 -15.29 -1.94
CA LEU A 54 -5.20 -14.52 -1.78
C LEU A 54 -5.46 -13.02 -1.65
N THR A 55 -6.35 -12.47 -2.48
CA THR A 55 -6.73 -11.05 -2.43
C THR A 55 -7.29 -10.67 -1.05
N SER A 56 -8.17 -11.49 -0.48
CA SER A 56 -8.78 -11.22 0.83
C SER A 56 -7.75 -11.16 1.97
N LYS A 57 -6.69 -11.97 1.93
CA LYS A 57 -5.60 -11.95 2.92
C LYS A 57 -4.82 -10.63 2.87
N TYR A 58 -4.48 -10.16 1.67
CA TYR A 58 -3.80 -8.87 1.50
C TYR A 58 -4.66 -7.71 1.96
N ILE A 59 -5.94 -7.72 1.60
CA ILE A 59 -6.90 -6.72 2.04
C ILE A 59 -7.08 -6.73 3.56
N GLY A 60 -7.19 -7.91 4.18
CA GLY A 60 -7.30 -8.02 5.64
C GLY A 60 -6.08 -7.45 6.36
N ASN A 61 -4.88 -7.69 5.84
CA ASN A 61 -3.66 -7.08 6.36
C ASN A 61 -3.65 -5.55 6.17
N PHE A 62 -4.07 -5.05 5.01
CA PHE A 62 -4.23 -3.62 4.76
C PHE A 62 -5.22 -2.96 5.74
N ASP A 63 -6.41 -3.55 5.91
CA ASP A 63 -7.43 -3.07 6.83
C ASP A 63 -6.94 -3.12 8.29
N TRP A 64 -6.14 -4.13 8.66
CA TRP A 64 -5.51 -4.21 9.98
C TRP A 64 -4.55 -3.05 10.23
N HIS A 65 -3.66 -2.75 9.28
CA HIS A 65 -2.78 -1.59 9.41
C HIS A 65 -3.58 -0.29 9.46
N LEU A 66 -4.55 -0.08 8.55
CA LEU A 66 -5.34 1.15 8.48
C LEU A 66 -6.00 1.52 9.82
N ARG A 67 -6.49 0.53 10.60
CA ARG A 67 -7.06 0.78 11.94
C ARG A 67 -6.07 1.33 12.97
N HIS A 68 -4.77 1.16 12.75
CA HIS A 68 -3.69 1.64 13.61
C HIS A 68 -2.97 2.84 13.00
N SER A 69 -3.59 3.50 12.01
CA SER A 69 -3.06 4.68 11.35
C SER A 69 -3.80 5.94 11.79
N ASP A 70 -3.11 7.06 11.69
CA ASP A 70 -3.66 8.39 11.95
C ASP A 70 -4.00 9.08 10.63
N LEU A 71 -5.11 9.82 10.57
CA LEU A 71 -5.44 10.63 9.40
C LEU A 71 -4.34 11.69 9.20
N TYR A 72 -3.72 11.67 8.01
CA TYR A 72 -2.66 12.60 7.67
C TYR A 72 -3.25 14.00 7.44
N GLN A 73 -2.86 14.95 8.29
CA GLN A 73 -3.36 16.33 8.26
C GLN A 73 -2.61 17.23 7.25
N GLY A 74 -1.65 16.69 6.51
CA GLY A 74 -0.69 17.48 5.74
C GLY A 74 0.62 17.68 6.51
N ARG A 75 1.67 18.10 5.80
CA ARG A 75 2.81 18.75 6.45
C ARG A 75 2.43 20.22 6.51
N ASP A 76 2.35 20.78 7.71
CA ASP A 76 2.41 22.24 7.86
C ASP A 76 3.66 22.71 7.11
N GLY A 77 3.45 23.59 6.12
CA GLY A 77 4.46 24.04 5.17
C GLY A 77 5.51 24.94 5.80
#